data_AF-A0A117PUT9-F1
#
_entry.id   AF-A0A117PUT9-F1
#
_cell.length_a   1.000
_cell.length_b   1.000
_cell.length_c   1.000
_cell.angle_alpha   90.00
_cell.angle_beta   90.00
_cell.angle_gamma   90.00
#
_symmetry.space_group_name_H-M   'P 1'
#
loop_
_entity.id
_entity.type
_entity.pdbx_description
1 polymer ?
#
loop_
_entity_poly.entity_id
_entity_poly.type
_entity_poly.pdbx_seq_one_letter_code
_entity_poly.pdbx_strand_id
1 'polypeptide(L)'
;MTNSLHARLQRTLGGTVKRLHGVHGMRRAYRLCAEVVDREQFFLADGDFAIDTGFDPATVEPLDEGVSMRVWQAVNPVNGLTYGYGGLKLIRRSALREMGEAVDVLAALPGRIEFAGQSAGVTRFNQSPFHAWKAGFRECAMLARGSEYGMADDDARERLEAWTASRDGEFAAYAAAGANEGIAFARGAARAPKLFDHLNDPTWLRDRFTDAHGDQAVSG
;
A
#
# COMPACT_ATOMS: atom_id res chain seq x y z
N MET A 1 8.15 16.18 -4.52
CA MET A 1 7.84 14.94 -5.27
C MET A 1 6.34 14.68 -5.45
N THR A 2 5.48 14.88 -4.45
CA THR A 2 4.04 14.55 -4.58
C THR A 2 3.29 15.34 -5.68
N ASN A 3 3.66 16.61 -5.91
CA ASN A 3 3.05 17.41 -6.99
C ASN A 3 3.39 16.86 -8.39
N SER A 4 4.59 16.32 -8.59
CA SER A 4 4.98 15.73 -9.88
C SER A 4 4.31 14.38 -10.12
N LEU A 5 4.10 13.57 -9.08
CA LEU A 5 3.34 12.31 -9.17
C LEU A 5 1.87 12.58 -9.52
N HIS A 6 1.25 13.54 -8.84
CA HIS A 6 -0.12 13.99 -9.15
C HIS A 6 -0.26 14.46 -10.60
N ALA A 7 0.65 15.33 -11.07
CA ALA A 7 0.63 15.82 -12.44
C ALA A 7 0.85 14.70 -13.47
N ARG A 8 1.71 13.71 -13.16
CA ARG A 8 1.92 12.53 -14.00
C ARG A 8 0.65 11.69 -14.07
N LEU A 9 0.03 11.40 -12.93
CA LEU A 9 -1.24 10.67 -12.85
C LEU A 9 -2.34 11.35 -13.68
N GLN A 10 -2.49 12.66 -13.54
CA GLN A 10 -3.48 13.42 -14.29
C GLN A 10 -3.25 13.37 -15.80
N ARG A 11 -1.99 13.45 -16.25
CA ARG A 11 -1.66 13.32 -17.69
C ARG A 11 -1.94 11.92 -18.22
N THR A 12 -1.52 10.89 -17.49
CA THR A 12 -1.70 9.49 -17.92
C THR A 12 -3.18 9.08 -17.93
N LEU A 13 -3.95 9.46 -16.90
CA LEU A 13 -5.37 9.10 -16.84
C LEU A 13 -6.27 9.95 -17.76
N GLY A 14 -5.75 11.07 -18.29
CA GLY A 14 -6.47 11.92 -19.25
C GLY A 14 -7.75 12.58 -18.71
N GLY A 15 -7.97 12.59 -17.39
CA GLY A 15 -9.23 13.00 -16.77
C GLY A 15 -9.07 13.80 -15.48
N THR A 16 -10.19 14.05 -14.79
CA THR A 16 -10.20 14.77 -13.51
C THR A 16 -9.58 13.92 -12.41
N VAL A 17 -8.47 14.39 -11.85
CA VAL A 17 -7.84 13.81 -10.67
C VAL A 17 -8.15 14.68 -9.46
N LYS A 18 -8.69 14.06 -8.40
CA LYS A 18 -8.92 14.72 -7.10
C LYS A 18 -7.83 14.24 -6.15
N ARG A 19 -7.13 15.17 -5.48
CA ARG A 19 -6.08 14.84 -4.52
C ARG A 19 -6.59 15.03 -3.10
N LEU A 20 -6.50 13.98 -2.29
CA LEU A 20 -6.64 14.05 -0.84
C LEU A 20 -5.27 14.16 -0.19
N HIS A 21 -5.14 15.10 0.75
CA HIS A 21 -3.91 15.34 1.50
C HIS A 21 -4.24 15.73 2.95
N GLY A 22 -3.28 15.56 3.87
CA GLY A 22 -3.47 15.85 5.30
C GLY A 22 -4.43 14.89 5.99
N VAL A 23 -4.68 13.71 5.41
CA VAL A 23 -5.56 12.70 5.99
C VAL A 23 -4.77 11.77 6.90
N HIS A 24 -5.12 11.77 8.19
CA HIS A 24 -4.59 10.84 9.16
C HIS A 24 -5.38 9.51 9.11
N GLY A 25 -4.67 8.40 8.91
CA GLY A 25 -5.23 7.05 8.86
C GLY A 25 -5.67 6.60 7.46
N MET A 26 -5.22 5.41 7.06
CA MET A 26 -5.48 4.86 5.72
C MET A 26 -6.97 4.60 5.48
N ARG A 27 -7.67 3.96 6.42
CA ARG A 27 -9.11 3.67 6.27
C ARG A 27 -9.93 4.95 6.04
N ARG A 28 -9.60 6.02 6.78
CA ARG A 28 -10.21 7.34 6.61
C ARG A 28 -9.91 7.92 5.23
N ALA A 29 -8.68 7.78 4.72
CA ALA A 29 -8.32 8.23 3.38
C ALA A 29 -9.15 7.53 2.30
N TYR A 30 -9.30 6.20 2.38
CA TYR A 30 -10.14 5.44 1.47
C TYR A 30 -11.62 5.85 1.54
N ARG A 31 -12.21 5.97 2.75
CA ARG A 31 -13.59 6.45 2.90
C ARG A 31 -13.78 7.86 2.32
N LEU A 32 -12.84 8.77 2.55
CA LEU A 32 -12.90 10.12 1.96
C LEU A 32 -12.78 10.11 0.43
N CYS A 33 -12.01 9.18 -0.16
CA CYS A 33 -11.99 9.03 -1.62
C CYS A 33 -13.41 8.79 -2.16
N ALA A 34 -14.19 7.93 -1.50
CA ALA A 34 -15.56 7.64 -1.91
C ALA A 34 -16.51 8.84 -1.79
N GLU A 35 -16.28 9.73 -0.82
CA GLU A 35 -17.10 10.94 -0.66
C GLU A 35 -16.78 12.03 -1.68
N VAL A 36 -15.53 12.10 -2.14
CA VAL A 36 -15.15 13.13 -3.12
C VAL A 36 -15.37 12.70 -4.56
N VAL A 37 -15.62 11.42 -4.86
CA VAL A 37 -15.88 10.96 -6.24
C VAL A 37 -17.37 10.82 -6.55
N ASP A 38 -17.74 11.23 -7.76
CA ASP A 38 -19.13 11.18 -8.24
C ASP A 38 -19.43 9.90 -9.01
N ARG A 39 -18.41 9.13 -9.38
CA ARG A 39 -18.51 7.90 -10.16
C ARG A 39 -18.51 6.68 -9.27
N GLU A 40 -19.27 5.65 -9.66
CA GLU A 40 -19.31 4.39 -8.91
C GLU A 40 -18.00 3.63 -9.01
N GLN A 41 -17.33 3.67 -10.17
CA GLN A 41 -16.00 3.09 -10.34
C GLN A 41 -14.99 4.20 -10.61
N PHE A 42 -13.84 4.16 -9.95
CA PHE A 42 -12.78 5.14 -10.14
C PHE A 42 -11.41 4.55 -9.87
N PHE A 43 -10.38 5.17 -10.47
CA PHE A 43 -8.99 4.84 -10.17
C PHE A 43 -8.55 5.47 -8.85
N LEU A 44 -7.90 4.68 -7.99
CA LEU A 44 -7.30 5.12 -6.75
C LEU A 44 -5.80 4.77 -6.77
N ALA A 45 -4.98 5.79 -6.56
CA ALA A 45 -3.54 5.68 -6.43
C ALA A 45 -3.09 6.24 -5.08
N ASP A 46 -2.16 5.55 -4.43
CA ASP A 46 -1.53 6.05 -3.21
C ASP A 46 -0.65 7.27 -3.52
N GLY A 47 -0.41 8.14 -2.55
CA GLY A 47 0.28 9.43 -2.77
C GLY A 47 1.74 9.31 -3.24
N ASP A 48 2.31 8.11 -3.17
CA ASP A 48 3.65 7.72 -3.58
C ASP A 48 3.67 6.91 -4.89
N PHE A 49 2.51 6.65 -5.52
CA PHE A 49 2.44 5.88 -6.75
C PHE A 49 2.92 6.69 -7.97
N ALA A 50 3.88 6.13 -8.71
CA ALA A 50 4.36 6.64 -9.98
C ALA A 50 3.81 5.79 -11.13
N ILE A 51 2.65 6.19 -11.66
CA ILE A 51 1.99 5.49 -12.76
C ILE A 51 2.88 5.40 -14.01
N ASP A 52 2.93 4.26 -14.69
CA ASP A 52 3.59 4.12 -15.98
C ASP A 52 2.95 5.07 -17.01
N THR A 53 3.76 5.78 -17.79
CA THR A 53 3.24 6.65 -18.86
C THR A 53 2.59 5.88 -20.01
N GLY A 54 2.88 4.58 -20.15
CA GLY A 54 2.24 3.68 -21.10
C GLY A 54 0.96 3.02 -20.56
N PHE A 55 0.56 3.28 -19.31
CA PHE A 55 -0.72 2.77 -18.80
C PHE A 55 -1.88 3.48 -19.51
N ASP A 56 -2.69 2.71 -20.24
CA ASP A 56 -3.84 3.24 -20.98
C ASP A 56 -5.16 2.93 -20.24
N PRO A 57 -5.77 3.93 -19.56
CA PRO A 57 -7.03 3.73 -18.86
C PRO A 57 -8.20 3.37 -19.80
N ALA A 58 -8.11 3.64 -21.11
CA ALA A 58 -9.18 3.34 -22.07
C ALA A 58 -9.29 1.85 -22.39
N THR A 59 -8.24 1.08 -22.10
CA THR A 59 -8.22 -0.39 -22.27
C THR A 59 -8.72 -1.14 -21.03
N VAL A 60 -9.02 -0.41 -19.95
CA VAL A 60 -9.46 -1.01 -18.69
C VAL A 60 -10.96 -1.24 -18.72
N GLU A 61 -11.35 -2.51 -18.77
CA GLU A 61 -12.74 -2.92 -18.61
C GLU A 61 -13.29 -2.55 -17.22
N PRO A 62 -14.57 -2.16 -17.11
CA PRO A 62 -15.24 -2.01 -15.82
C PRO A 62 -15.12 -3.28 -14.96
N LEU A 63 -15.25 -3.12 -13.65
CA LEU A 63 -15.36 -4.26 -12.74
C LEU A 63 -16.69 -4.99 -12.96
N ASP A 64 -16.65 -6.32 -12.96
CA ASP A 64 -17.82 -7.19 -13.02
C ASP A 64 -18.69 -7.12 -11.75
N GLU A 65 -19.92 -7.62 -11.85
CA GLU A 65 -20.80 -7.73 -10.67
C GLU A 65 -20.15 -8.55 -9.55
N GLY A 66 -20.30 -8.06 -8.31
CA GLY A 66 -19.71 -8.67 -7.11
C GLY A 66 -18.19 -8.46 -6.95
N VAL A 67 -17.53 -7.77 -7.89
CA VAL A 67 -16.11 -7.38 -7.75
C VAL A 67 -16.03 -5.96 -7.21
N SER A 68 -15.33 -5.78 -6.09
CA SER A 68 -15.21 -4.46 -5.45
C SER A 68 -13.96 -3.70 -5.87
N MET A 69 -12.92 -4.41 -6.27
CA MET A 69 -11.64 -3.83 -6.63
C MET A 69 -10.89 -4.71 -7.62
N ARG A 70 -10.17 -4.08 -8.54
CA ARG A 70 -9.06 -4.67 -9.30
C ARG A 70 -7.78 -3.94 -8.96
N VAL A 71 -6.71 -4.68 -8.64
CA VAL A 71 -5.39 -4.15 -8.28
C VAL A 71 -4.39 -4.51 -9.37
N TRP A 72 -3.72 -3.51 -9.93
CA TRP A 72 -2.56 -3.70 -10.80
C TRP A 72 -1.29 -3.75 -9.98
N GLN A 73 -0.29 -4.46 -10.48
CA GLN A 73 0.98 -4.57 -9.79
C GLN A 73 1.74 -3.23 -9.81
N ALA A 74 2.63 -3.06 -8.84
CA ALA A 74 3.63 -2.01 -8.82
C ALA A 74 5.01 -2.63 -8.61
N VAL A 75 6.02 -2.03 -9.22
CA VAL A 75 7.42 -2.35 -8.94
C VAL A 75 7.80 -1.74 -7.60
N ASN A 76 8.41 -2.54 -6.74
CA ASN A 76 9.04 -2.11 -5.51
C ASN A 76 10.45 -1.55 -5.81
N PRO A 77 10.72 -0.27 -5.49
CA PRO A 77 11.95 0.40 -5.88
C PRO A 77 13.22 -0.09 -5.16
N VAL A 78 13.11 -0.82 -4.05
CA VAL A 78 14.28 -1.23 -3.24
C VAL A 78 14.62 -2.73 -3.33
N ASN A 79 13.72 -3.55 -3.90
CA ASN A 79 13.97 -4.98 -4.11
C ASN A 79 13.53 -5.51 -5.49
N GLY A 80 12.91 -4.68 -6.33
CA GLY A 80 12.53 -5.03 -7.70
C GLY A 80 11.32 -5.95 -7.83
N LEU A 81 10.73 -6.42 -6.73
CA LEU A 81 9.52 -7.25 -6.79
C LEU A 81 8.37 -6.49 -7.44
N THR A 82 7.57 -7.19 -8.24
CA THR A 82 6.40 -6.62 -8.93
C THR A 82 5.15 -7.39 -8.53
N TYR A 83 4.31 -6.77 -7.70
CA TYR A 83 3.07 -7.38 -7.19
C TYR A 83 2.11 -6.30 -6.68
N GLY A 84 0.98 -6.69 -6.08
CA GLY A 84 -0.11 -5.75 -5.73
C GLY A 84 0.20 -4.70 -4.65
N TYR A 85 1.34 -4.79 -3.94
CA TYR A 85 1.71 -3.81 -2.93
C TYR A 85 1.92 -2.41 -3.52
N GLY A 86 1.17 -1.42 -3.02
CA GLY A 86 1.22 -0.05 -3.53
C GLY A 86 0.72 0.10 -4.97
N GLY A 87 0.01 -0.91 -5.50
CA GLY A 87 -0.54 -0.94 -6.85
C GLY A 87 -1.57 0.14 -7.16
N LEU A 88 -1.83 0.38 -8.45
CA LEU A 88 -3.00 1.14 -8.88
C LEU A 88 -4.26 0.31 -8.63
N LYS A 89 -5.36 0.93 -8.19
CA LYS A 89 -6.64 0.25 -7.99
C LYS A 89 -7.72 0.85 -8.88
N LEU A 90 -8.58 0.01 -9.45
CA LEU A 90 -9.92 0.38 -9.90
C LEU A 90 -10.88 -0.11 -8.82
N ILE A 91 -11.71 0.78 -8.28
CA ILE A 91 -12.48 0.47 -7.08
C ILE A 91 -13.90 0.99 -7.12
N ARG A 92 -14.81 0.26 -6.46
CA ARG A 92 -16.19 0.69 -6.19
C ARG A 92 -16.28 1.69 -5.05
N ARG A 93 -17.00 2.78 -5.30
CA ARG A 93 -17.37 3.78 -4.31
C ARG A 93 -18.24 3.17 -3.22
N SER A 94 -19.22 2.34 -3.59
CA SER A 94 -20.07 1.60 -2.64
C SER A 94 -19.25 0.72 -1.70
N ALA A 95 -18.31 -0.06 -2.24
CA ALA A 95 -17.45 -0.94 -1.45
C ALA A 95 -16.62 -0.19 -0.40
N LEU A 96 -16.15 1.03 -0.70
CA LEU A 96 -15.44 1.86 0.27
C LEU A 96 -16.33 2.40 1.39
N ARG A 97 -17.60 2.64 1.11
CA ARG A 97 -18.58 3.07 2.13
C ARG A 97 -18.97 1.93 3.05
N GLU A 98 -19.03 0.71 2.52
CA GLU A 98 -19.38 -0.51 3.24
C GLU A 98 -18.16 -1.22 3.86
N MET A 99 -16.96 -0.67 3.68
CA MET A 99 -15.72 -1.25 4.15
C MET A 99 -15.74 -1.47 5.67
N GLY A 100 -15.50 -2.72 6.09
CA GLY A 100 -15.42 -3.16 7.47
C GLY A 100 -14.13 -2.72 8.19
N GLU A 101 -13.76 -3.46 9.24
CA GLU A 101 -12.68 -3.06 10.17
C GLU A 101 -11.45 -3.97 10.15
N ALA A 102 -11.36 -4.92 9.20
CA ALA A 102 -10.18 -5.78 9.05
C ALA A 102 -8.90 -4.97 8.85
N VAL A 103 -7.76 -5.49 9.37
CA VAL A 103 -6.47 -4.78 9.35
C VAL A 103 -5.99 -4.52 7.92
N ASP A 104 -6.16 -5.50 7.04
CA ASP A 104 -5.98 -5.30 5.60
C ASP A 104 -7.20 -4.58 5.02
N VAL A 105 -6.96 -3.52 4.24
CA VAL A 105 -8.03 -2.81 3.55
C VAL A 105 -8.70 -3.71 2.52
N LEU A 106 -7.95 -4.54 1.80
CA LEU A 106 -8.52 -5.47 0.82
C LEU A 106 -9.47 -6.46 1.52
N ALA A 107 -9.19 -6.81 2.78
CA ALA A 107 -10.05 -7.66 3.62
C ALA A 107 -11.29 -7.01 4.16
N ALA A 108 -11.21 -5.72 4.35
CA ALA A 108 -12.32 -4.96 4.82
C ALA A 108 -13.35 -4.70 3.71
N LEU A 109 -13.01 -4.88 2.43
CA LEU A 109 -13.95 -4.63 1.34
C LEU A 109 -14.97 -5.78 1.19
N PRO A 110 -16.25 -5.47 0.92
CA PRO A 110 -17.19 -6.50 0.49
C PRO A 110 -16.77 -7.06 -0.87
N GLY A 111 -17.31 -8.21 -1.27
CA GLY A 111 -17.13 -8.75 -2.62
C GLY A 111 -15.72 -9.28 -2.93
N ARG A 112 -15.49 -9.61 -4.21
CA ARG A 112 -14.23 -10.19 -4.68
C ARG A 112 -13.21 -9.10 -5.03
N ILE A 113 -11.93 -9.43 -4.86
CA ILE A 113 -10.79 -8.62 -5.29
C ILE A 113 -10.12 -9.34 -6.47
N GLU A 114 -9.87 -8.60 -7.54
CA GLU A 114 -9.13 -9.07 -8.71
C GLU A 114 -7.70 -8.55 -8.68
N PHE A 115 -6.76 -9.39 -9.10
CA PHE A 115 -5.35 -9.00 -9.27
C PHE A 115 -5.00 -9.06 -10.75
N ALA A 116 -4.73 -7.90 -11.35
CA ALA A 116 -4.24 -7.82 -12.71
C ALA A 116 -2.74 -8.15 -12.73
N GLY A 117 -2.33 -9.08 -13.59
CA GLY A 117 -0.92 -9.49 -13.72
C GLY A 117 -0.01 -8.42 -14.36
N GLN A 118 -0.59 -7.34 -14.88
CA GLN A 118 0.16 -6.23 -15.47
C GLN A 118 0.59 -5.22 -14.39
N SER A 119 1.82 -4.73 -14.50
CA SER A 119 2.29 -3.58 -13.72
C SER A 119 1.71 -2.27 -14.26
N ALA A 120 1.24 -1.43 -13.35
CA ALA A 120 0.76 -0.08 -13.67
C ALA A 120 1.78 1.01 -13.29
N GLY A 121 2.92 0.67 -12.70
CA GLY A 121 3.92 1.67 -12.29
C GLY A 121 4.84 1.23 -11.17
N VAL A 122 5.33 2.21 -10.40
CA VAL A 122 6.27 2.03 -9.29
C VAL A 122 5.66 2.60 -8.01
N THR A 123 5.72 1.85 -6.90
CA THR A 123 5.34 2.36 -5.58
C THR A 123 6.52 3.06 -4.93
N ARG A 124 6.65 4.39 -5.09
CA ARG A 124 7.82 5.15 -4.61
C ARG A 124 7.71 5.47 -3.13
N PHE A 125 7.52 4.45 -2.29
CA PHE A 125 7.39 4.61 -0.84
C PHE A 125 8.70 5.08 -0.18
N ASN A 126 9.84 4.91 -0.84
CA ASN A 126 11.16 5.23 -0.34
C ASN A 126 11.50 6.74 -0.43
N GLN A 127 10.63 7.61 0.07
CA GLN A 127 10.79 9.08 0.00
C GLN A 127 11.47 9.69 1.23
N SER A 128 11.70 8.89 2.27
CA SER A 128 12.35 9.27 3.53
C SER A 128 12.69 7.98 4.29
N PRO A 129 13.57 8.03 5.31
CA PRO A 129 13.79 6.90 6.22
C PRO A 129 12.50 6.32 6.81
N PHE A 130 11.62 7.18 7.35
CA PHE A 130 10.37 6.75 7.97
C PHE A 130 9.42 6.05 6.97
N HIS A 131 9.19 6.63 5.79
CA HIS A 131 8.33 6.02 4.78
C HIS A 131 8.86 4.66 4.28
N ALA A 132 10.18 4.53 4.08
CA ALA A 132 10.83 3.27 3.72
C ALA A 132 10.68 2.21 4.81
N TRP A 133 10.99 2.57 6.06
CA TRP A 133 10.79 1.70 7.21
C TRP A 133 9.33 1.28 7.37
N LYS A 134 8.39 2.22 7.31
CA LYS A 134 6.95 1.96 7.49
C LYS A 134 6.44 0.98 6.42
N ALA A 135 6.90 1.12 5.19
CA ALA A 135 6.58 0.22 4.08
C ALA A 135 7.01 -1.21 4.40
N GLY A 136 8.30 -1.43 4.69
CA GLY A 136 8.82 -2.76 5.02
C GLY A 136 8.19 -3.33 6.30
N PHE A 137 8.01 -2.51 7.34
CA PHE A 137 7.40 -2.92 8.60
C PHE A 137 5.99 -3.46 8.41
N ARG A 138 5.12 -2.69 7.76
CA ARG A 138 3.73 -3.08 7.59
C ARG A 138 3.60 -4.30 6.68
N GLU A 139 4.31 -4.29 5.55
CA GLU A 139 4.21 -5.37 4.57
C GLU A 139 4.71 -6.69 5.16
N CYS A 140 5.89 -6.71 5.79
CA CYS A 140 6.43 -7.94 6.34
C CYS A 140 5.71 -8.40 7.61
N ALA A 141 5.12 -7.49 8.40
CA ALA A 141 4.23 -7.89 9.49
C ALA A 141 2.98 -8.61 8.97
N MET A 142 2.39 -8.13 7.88
CA MET A 142 1.23 -8.76 7.24
C MET A 142 1.59 -10.10 6.60
N LEU A 143 2.69 -10.16 5.84
CA LEU A 143 3.18 -11.40 5.24
C LEU A 143 3.50 -12.46 6.30
N ALA A 144 4.16 -12.07 7.40
CA ALA A 144 4.53 -13.00 8.48
C ALA A 144 3.32 -13.48 9.30
N ARG A 145 2.22 -12.73 9.34
CA ARG A 145 0.96 -13.17 9.95
C ARG A 145 0.24 -14.25 9.13
N GLY A 146 0.52 -14.28 7.81
CA GLY A 146 -0.25 -15.03 6.83
C GLY A 146 -1.27 -14.13 6.12
N SER A 147 -1.43 -14.35 4.82
CA SER A 147 -2.35 -13.59 3.98
C SER A 147 -3.80 -13.91 4.31
N GLU A 148 -4.62 -12.89 4.55
CA GLU A 148 -6.08 -13.01 4.67
C GLU A 148 -6.75 -13.34 3.31
N TYR A 149 -5.99 -13.27 2.20
CA TYR A 149 -6.42 -13.54 0.81
C TYR A 149 -5.93 -14.86 0.22
N GLY A 150 -5.27 -15.73 1.00
CA GLY A 150 -4.86 -17.07 0.53
C GLY A 150 -3.61 -17.08 -0.37
N MET A 151 -2.58 -16.32 -0.01
CA MET A 151 -1.25 -16.42 -0.65
C MET A 151 -0.58 -17.74 -0.28
N ALA A 152 0.12 -18.38 -1.24
CA ALA A 152 0.93 -19.55 -0.96
C ALA A 152 2.10 -19.20 -0.02
N ASP A 153 2.44 -20.12 0.90
CA ASP A 153 3.48 -19.90 1.91
C ASP A 153 4.87 -19.64 1.30
N ASP A 154 5.18 -20.28 0.17
CA ASP A 154 6.46 -20.08 -0.53
C ASP A 154 6.58 -18.66 -1.12
N ASP A 155 5.51 -18.13 -1.71
CA ASP A 155 5.48 -16.75 -2.22
C ASP A 155 5.67 -15.74 -1.08
N ALA A 156 5.06 -16.01 0.09
CA ALA A 156 5.20 -15.15 1.26
C ALA A 156 6.65 -15.17 1.77
N ARG A 157 7.29 -16.35 1.82
CA ARG A 157 8.68 -16.51 2.24
C ARG A 157 9.64 -15.78 1.30
N GLU A 158 9.52 -15.96 -0.01
CA GLU A 158 10.37 -15.26 -1.00
C GLU A 158 10.26 -13.74 -0.85
N ARG A 159 9.05 -13.22 -0.66
CA ARG A 159 8.84 -11.78 -0.44
C ARG A 159 9.49 -11.30 0.85
N LEU A 160 9.34 -12.04 1.95
CA LEU A 160 9.99 -11.69 3.22
C LEU A 160 11.52 -11.67 3.08
N GLU A 161 12.10 -12.63 2.37
CA GLU A 161 13.54 -12.68 2.07
C GLU A 161 13.98 -11.44 1.26
N ALA A 162 13.26 -11.08 0.20
CA ALA A 162 13.57 -9.91 -0.63
C ALA A 162 13.47 -8.59 0.14
N TRP A 163 12.45 -8.42 0.98
CA TRP A 163 12.29 -7.23 1.83
C TRP A 163 13.41 -7.12 2.88
N THR A 164 13.74 -8.21 3.57
CA THR A 164 14.80 -8.19 4.60
C THR A 164 16.20 -8.05 4.01
N ALA A 165 16.41 -8.45 2.75
CA ALA A 165 17.67 -8.29 2.03
C ALA A 165 17.80 -6.96 1.25
N SER A 166 16.81 -6.07 1.33
CA SER A 166 16.79 -4.79 0.61
C SER A 166 17.97 -3.91 1.01
N ARG A 167 18.79 -3.55 0.04
CA ARG A 167 20.01 -2.74 0.25
C ARG A 167 20.28 -1.73 -0.87
N ASP A 168 19.63 -1.92 -2.01
CA ASP A 168 19.85 -1.12 -3.20
C ASP A 168 18.72 -0.10 -3.34
N GLY A 169 19.08 1.16 -3.59
CA GLY A 169 18.14 2.26 -3.71
C GLY A 169 18.04 3.15 -2.47
N GLU A 170 17.39 4.30 -2.65
CA GLU A 170 17.25 5.30 -1.60
C GLU A 170 16.49 4.72 -0.39
N PHE A 171 17.05 4.88 0.80
CA PHE A 171 16.52 4.38 2.08
C PHE A 171 16.23 2.86 2.14
N ALA A 172 16.83 2.04 1.26
CA ALA A 172 16.61 0.59 1.24
C ALA A 172 16.97 -0.09 2.57
N ALA A 173 18.03 0.38 3.25
CA ALA A 173 18.41 -0.13 4.57
C ALA A 173 17.31 0.09 5.63
N TYR A 174 16.58 1.22 5.57
CA TYR A 174 15.44 1.46 6.45
C TYR A 174 14.26 0.54 6.10
N ALA A 175 14.02 0.26 4.82
CA ALA A 175 13.02 -0.73 4.41
C ALA A 175 13.35 -2.13 4.94
N ALA A 176 14.61 -2.57 4.85
CA ALA A 176 15.06 -3.84 5.43
C ALA A 176 14.96 -3.85 6.96
N ALA A 177 15.32 -2.77 7.65
CA ALA A 177 15.15 -2.66 9.09
C ALA A 177 13.67 -2.78 9.48
N GLY A 178 12.79 -2.04 8.81
CA GLY A 178 11.35 -2.13 8.98
C GLY A 178 10.84 -3.54 8.75
N ALA A 179 11.27 -4.20 7.67
CA ALA A 179 10.90 -5.57 7.36
C ALA A 179 11.23 -6.55 8.50
N ASN A 180 12.46 -6.50 9.02
CA ASN A 180 12.90 -7.34 10.13
C ASN A 180 12.08 -7.07 11.41
N GLU A 181 11.86 -5.80 11.73
CA GLU A 181 11.06 -5.39 12.90
C GLU A 181 9.58 -5.79 12.76
N GLY A 182 9.02 -5.73 11.56
CA GLY A 182 7.66 -6.14 11.25
C GLY A 182 7.45 -7.63 11.45
N ILE A 183 8.41 -8.46 11.02
CA ILE A 183 8.41 -9.91 11.26
C ILE A 183 8.48 -10.20 12.77
N ALA A 184 9.37 -9.52 13.49
CA ALA A 184 9.48 -9.69 14.94
C ALA A 184 8.20 -9.28 15.66
N PHE A 185 7.59 -8.17 15.25
CA PHE A 185 6.30 -7.71 15.74
C PHE A 185 5.21 -8.75 15.51
N ALA A 186 5.08 -9.29 14.30
CA ALA A 186 4.07 -10.28 13.95
C ALA A 186 4.18 -11.55 14.82
N ARG A 187 5.41 -12.03 15.05
CA ARG A 187 5.69 -13.18 15.93
C ARG A 187 5.27 -12.91 17.38
N GLY A 188 5.54 -11.70 17.90
CA GLY A 188 5.11 -11.29 19.23
C GLY A 188 3.59 -11.15 19.35
N ALA A 189 2.95 -10.61 18.31
CA ALA A 189 1.52 -10.38 18.25
C ALA A 189 0.69 -11.66 18.00
N ALA A 190 1.31 -12.79 17.64
CA ALA A 190 0.63 -14.08 17.50
C ALA A 190 -0.14 -14.50 18.77
N ARG A 191 0.31 -14.04 19.95
CA ARG A 191 -0.36 -14.29 21.25
C ARG A 191 -1.34 -13.19 21.67
N ALA A 192 -1.36 -12.07 20.94
CA ALA A 192 -2.21 -10.91 21.23
C ALA A 192 -2.66 -10.24 19.90
N PRO A 193 -3.63 -10.83 19.17
CA PRO A 193 -3.98 -10.39 17.82
C PRO A 193 -4.38 -8.92 17.69
N LYS A 194 -4.96 -8.33 18.75
CA LYS A 194 -5.33 -6.91 18.81
C LYS A 194 -4.16 -5.96 18.60
N LEU A 195 -2.91 -6.40 18.83
CA LEU A 195 -1.75 -5.58 18.54
C LEU A 195 -1.66 -5.20 17.06
N PHE A 196 -2.19 -6.02 16.14
CA PHE A 196 -2.15 -5.72 14.71
C PHE A 196 -2.96 -4.48 14.33
N ASP A 197 -3.91 -4.02 15.16
CA ASP A 197 -4.63 -2.77 14.92
C ASP A 197 -3.67 -1.57 14.87
N HIS A 198 -2.56 -1.64 15.61
CA HIS A 198 -1.52 -0.60 15.61
C HIS A 198 -0.81 -0.45 14.27
N LEU A 199 -0.81 -1.46 13.38
CA LEU A 199 -0.23 -1.29 12.04
C LEU A 199 -0.88 -0.11 11.32
N ASN A 200 -2.17 0.14 11.56
CA ASN A 200 -2.94 1.20 10.92
C ASN A 200 -2.93 2.54 11.67
N ASP A 201 -2.24 2.63 12.81
CA ASP A 201 -2.08 3.86 13.59
C ASP A 201 -0.82 4.63 13.15
N PRO A 202 -0.97 5.79 12.48
CA PRO A 202 0.18 6.57 12.01
C PRO A 202 1.04 7.15 13.13
N THR A 203 0.45 7.43 14.30
CA THR A 203 1.17 7.96 15.46
C THR A 203 2.02 6.86 16.08
N TRP A 204 1.41 5.71 16.35
CA TRP A 204 2.13 4.55 16.88
C TRP A 204 3.32 4.13 16.01
N LEU A 205 3.13 4.11 14.68
CA LEU A 205 4.21 3.79 13.74
C LEU A 205 5.35 4.81 13.81
N ARG A 206 5.03 6.09 13.97
CA ARG A 206 6.02 7.16 14.07
C ARG A 206 6.78 7.09 15.39
N ASP A 207 6.08 6.88 16.50
CA ASP A 207 6.69 6.72 17.82
C ASP A 207 7.63 5.52 17.83
N ARG A 208 7.16 4.36 17.32
CA ARG A 208 7.99 3.15 17.20
C ARG A 208 9.25 3.38 16.37
N PHE A 209 9.12 4.04 15.23
CA PHE A 209 10.28 4.36 14.39
C PHE A 209 11.26 5.27 15.12
N THR A 210 10.75 6.28 15.81
CA THR A 210 11.55 7.26 16.56
C THR A 210 12.31 6.59 17.71
N ASP A 211 11.65 5.71 18.46
CA ASP A 211 12.27 4.95 19.55
C ASP A 211 13.41 4.04 19.05
N ALA A 212 13.26 3.45 17.87
CA ALA A 212 14.23 2.51 17.31
C ALA A 212 15.36 3.18 16.50
N HIS A 213 15.09 4.31 15.83
CA HIS A 213 15.98 4.93 14.83
C HIS A 213 16.37 6.39 15.15
N GLY A 214 15.78 6.99 16.19
CA GLY A 214 16.05 8.35 16.65
C GLY A 214 15.35 9.46 15.85
N ASP A 215 15.18 10.63 16.48
CA ASP A 215 14.46 11.80 15.92
C ASP A 215 15.05 12.34 14.60
N GLN A 216 16.37 12.23 14.43
CA GLN A 216 17.05 12.76 13.23
C GLN A 216 16.61 12.02 11.94
N ALA A 217 16.16 10.77 12.05
CA ALA A 217 15.66 10.00 10.91
C ALA A 217 14.20 10.34 10.54
N VAL A 218 13.48 11.09 11.38
CA VAL A 218 12.05 11.44 11.19
C VAL A 218 11.88 12.66 10.28
N SER A 219 12.89 13.53 10.21
CA SER A 219 12.86 14.82 9.51
C SER A 219 13.53 14.82 8.13
N GLY A 220 14.18 13.70 7.76
CA GLY A 220 14.86 13.51 6.48
C GLY A 220 13.95 13.01 5.36
#